data_AF-Q2H5Z1-F1
#
_entry.id   AF-Q2H5Z1-F1
#
_cell.length_a   1.000
_cell.length_b   1.000
_cell.length_c   1.000
_cell.angle_alpha   90.00
_cell.angle_beta   90.00
_cell.angle_gamma   90.00
#
_symmetry.space_group_name_H-M   'P 1'
#
loop_
_entity.id
_entity.type
_entity.pdbx_description
1 polymer ?
#
loop_
_entity_poly.entity_id
_entity_poly.type
_entity_poly.pdbx_seq_one_letter_code
_entity_poly.pdbx_strand_id
1 'polypeptide(L)'
;MATTVLLPLLLLLVLILPLYIIYKPPSLLIRHLSHRWTDVLFRLWLPPTKPLVALTIDDAPSDHTRDILAALAAADARATFFVIGSQVAGREPILREILRAGHELANHGMRDEPAARLGTAELEDQLGRVQAMIEDARSWTEPMLRTVLPEMKRRGFQAVTLTELLKEVTG
;
A
#
# COMPACT_ATOMS: atom_id res chain seq x y z
N MET A 1 24.20 4.21 49.04
CA MET A 1 24.77 3.23 48.08
C MET A 1 23.72 2.69 47.12
N ALA A 2 22.58 2.13 47.58
CA ALA A 2 21.53 1.63 46.67
C ALA A 2 20.79 2.76 45.90
N THR A 3 20.43 3.84 46.58
CA THR A 3 19.73 5.00 45.99
C THR A 3 20.55 5.75 44.95
N THR A 4 21.87 5.81 45.11
CA THR A 4 22.81 6.48 44.19
C THR A 4 22.99 5.74 42.86
N VAL A 5 22.72 4.43 42.83
CA VAL A 5 22.75 3.61 41.60
C VAL A 5 21.35 3.48 40.98
N LEU A 6 20.29 3.52 41.80
CA LEU A 6 18.91 3.41 41.33
C LEU A 6 18.47 4.63 40.51
N LEU A 7 18.86 5.83 40.93
CA LEU A 7 18.50 7.08 40.23
C LEU A 7 19.04 7.16 38.79
N PRO A 8 20.33 6.92 38.51
CA PRO A 8 20.83 6.95 37.13
C PRO A 8 20.24 5.81 36.27
N LEU A 9 19.96 4.64 36.84
CA LEU A 9 19.28 3.56 36.12
C LEU A 9 17.84 3.93 35.76
N LEU A 10 17.11 4.59 36.66
CA LEU A 10 15.77 5.09 36.40
C LEU A 10 15.79 6.15 35.30
N LEU A 11 16.74 7.09 35.35
CA LEU A 11 16.90 8.11 34.31
C LEU A 11 17.22 7.49 32.95
N LEU A 12 18.11 6.50 32.91
CA LEU A 12 18.42 5.75 31.70
C LEU A 12 17.18 5.03 31.16
N LEU A 13 16.40 4.39 32.04
CA LEU A 13 15.15 3.73 31.67
C LEU A 13 14.14 4.74 31.10
N VAL A 14 13.96 5.89 31.74
CA VAL A 14 13.03 6.94 31.27
C VAL A 14 13.45 7.53 29.92
N LEU A 15 14.76 7.56 29.62
CA LEU A 15 15.28 8.02 28.32
C LEU A 15 15.18 6.94 27.23
N ILE A 16 15.55 5.70 27.54
CA ILE A 16 15.62 4.61 26.55
C ILE A 16 14.24 3.99 26.29
N LEU A 17 13.40 3.84 27.31
CA LEU A 17 12.12 3.14 27.19
C LEU A 17 11.19 3.79 26.15
N PRO A 18 11.01 5.13 26.08
CA PRO A 18 10.21 5.75 25.02
C PRO A 18 10.78 5.49 23.63
N LEU A 19 12.11 5.56 23.46
CA LEU A 19 12.77 5.26 22.19
C LEU A 19 12.54 3.79 21.79
N TYR A 20 12.64 2.87 22.75
CA TYR A 20 12.35 1.45 22.52
C TYR A 20 10.87 1.21 22.20
N ILE A 21 9.94 1.91 22.86
CA ILE A 21 8.50 1.83 22.58
C ILE A 21 8.18 2.37 21.18
N ILE A 22 8.85 3.44 20.74
CA ILE A 22 8.70 3.98 19.38
C ILE A 22 9.26 2.98 18.35
N TYR A 23 10.45 2.43 18.62
CA TYR A 23 11.10 1.46 17.73
C TYR A 23 10.37 0.11 17.66
N LYS A 24 9.88 -0.38 18.80
CA LYS A 24 9.17 -1.67 18.93
C LYS A 24 7.95 -1.50 19.85
N PRO A 25 6.82 -1.00 19.30
CA PRO A 25 5.60 -0.77 20.05
C PRO A 25 5.11 -2.03 20.78
N PRO A 26 4.83 -1.97 22.09
CA PRO A 26 4.25 -3.09 22.82
C PRO A 26 2.93 -3.53 22.18
N SER A 27 2.68 -4.85 22.15
CA SER A 27 1.44 -5.39 21.57
C SER A 27 0.17 -4.85 22.26
N LEU A 28 0.24 -4.56 23.56
CA LEU A 28 -0.83 -3.93 24.32
C LEU A 28 -1.14 -2.52 23.81
N LEU A 29 -0.11 -1.74 23.47
CA LEU A 29 -0.28 -0.40 22.91
C LEU A 29 -0.92 -0.51 21.53
N ILE A 30 -0.36 -1.32 20.63
CA ILE A 30 -0.94 -1.55 19.29
C ILE A 30 -2.40 -2.01 19.37
N ARG A 31 -2.71 -2.93 20.28
CA ARG A 31 -4.10 -3.37 20.53
C ARG A 31 -4.97 -2.21 21.00
N HIS A 32 -4.48 -1.36 21.91
CA HIS A 32 -5.25 -0.21 22.36
C HIS A 32 -5.53 0.78 21.21
N LEU A 33 -4.50 1.13 20.42
CA LEU A 33 -4.66 2.01 19.28
C LEU A 33 -5.64 1.41 18.24
N SER A 34 -5.53 0.11 17.95
CA SER A 34 -6.43 -0.55 16.99
C SER A 34 -7.91 -0.57 17.40
N HIS A 35 -8.22 -0.50 18.71
CA HIS A 35 -9.60 -0.35 19.18
C HIS A 35 -10.05 1.12 19.18
N ARG A 36 -9.11 2.06 19.35
CA ARG A 36 -9.38 3.50 19.38
C ARG A 36 -9.64 4.08 17.99
N TRP A 37 -8.95 3.56 16.97
CA TRP A 37 -9.11 3.92 15.56
C TRP A 37 -9.37 2.65 14.75
N THR A 38 -10.64 2.27 14.66
CA THR A 38 -11.09 1.06 13.97
C THR A 38 -10.83 1.10 12.46
N ASP A 39 -10.73 2.31 11.91
CA ASP A 39 -10.56 2.53 10.47
C ASP A 39 -9.07 2.51 10.04
N VAL A 40 -8.15 2.36 11.01
CA VAL A 40 -6.71 2.28 10.76
C VAL A 40 -6.21 0.86 11.02
N LEU A 41 -5.60 0.24 10.00
CA LEU A 41 -5.00 -1.08 10.13
C LEU A 41 -3.61 -0.99 10.76
N PHE A 42 -3.52 -1.21 12.08
CA PHE A 42 -2.22 -1.23 12.78
C PHE A 42 -1.50 -2.58 12.73
N ARG A 43 -2.25 -3.68 12.64
CA ARG A 43 -1.72 -5.04 12.64
C ARG A 43 -2.68 -5.99 11.94
N LEU A 44 -2.14 -6.85 11.09
CA LEU A 44 -2.89 -7.94 10.45
C LEU A 44 -2.32 -9.29 10.91
N TRP A 45 -3.20 -10.18 11.37
CA TRP A 45 -2.83 -11.53 11.79
C TRP A 45 -3.00 -12.47 10.61
N LEU A 46 -1.89 -12.97 10.06
CA LEU A 46 -1.91 -13.95 8.98
C LEU A 46 -1.96 -15.37 9.57
N PRO A 47 -2.74 -16.30 8.98
CA PRO A 47 -2.68 -17.70 9.35
C PRO A 47 -1.26 -18.25 9.09
N PRO A 48 -0.75 -19.17 9.91
CA PRO A 48 0.66 -19.60 9.88
C PRO A 48 0.97 -20.58 8.73
N THR A 49 0.40 -20.35 7.56
CA THR A 49 0.44 -21.31 6.44
C THR A 49 1.65 -21.11 5.54
N LYS A 50 2.14 -19.88 5.35
CA LYS A 50 3.37 -19.56 4.60
C LYS A 50 4.04 -18.27 5.13
N PRO A 51 5.39 -18.19 5.15
CA PRO A 51 6.07 -16.92 5.39
C PRO A 51 5.81 -15.98 4.22
N LEU A 52 5.17 -14.84 4.48
CA LEU A 52 4.82 -13.83 3.49
C LEU A 52 5.46 -12.49 3.86
N VAL A 53 5.93 -11.77 2.85
CA VAL A 53 6.41 -10.39 2.97
C VAL A 53 5.72 -9.58 1.88
N ALA A 54 5.15 -8.42 2.25
CA ALA A 54 4.63 -7.45 1.30
C ALA A 54 5.67 -6.33 1.14
N LEU A 55 6.13 -6.11 -0.09
CA LEU A 55 7.04 -5.01 -0.39
C LEU A 55 6.22 -3.77 -0.75
N THR A 56 6.55 -2.65 -0.11
CA THR A 56 5.99 -1.33 -0.45
C THR A 56 7.13 -0.41 -0.86
N ILE A 57 6.90 0.36 -1.92
CA ILE A 57 7.86 1.31 -2.47
C ILE A 57 7.21 2.68 -2.44
N ASP A 58 7.75 3.57 -1.63
CA ASP A 58 7.26 4.94 -1.50
C ASP A 58 7.88 5.84 -2.58
N ASP A 59 7.33 7.04 -2.72
CA ASP A 59 7.83 8.11 -3.60
C ASP A 59 7.82 7.80 -5.11
N ALA A 60 6.89 6.94 -5.55
CA ALA A 60 6.69 6.68 -6.98
C ALA A 60 5.84 7.78 -7.66
N PRO A 61 5.98 8.01 -8.97
CA PRO A 61 7.07 7.59 -9.83
C PRO A 61 8.33 8.44 -9.61
N SER A 62 9.50 7.81 -9.70
CA SER A 62 10.82 8.43 -9.64
C SER A 62 11.65 8.02 -10.85
N ASP A 63 12.83 8.63 -11.02
CA ASP A 63 13.75 8.25 -12.10
C ASP A 63 14.25 6.79 -11.96
N HIS A 64 14.18 6.23 -10.75
CA HIS A 64 14.57 4.85 -10.45
C HIS A 64 13.42 3.84 -10.57
N THR A 65 12.19 4.27 -10.82
CA THR A 65 11.03 3.34 -10.84
C THR A 65 11.24 2.21 -11.84
N ARG A 66 11.81 2.45 -13.01
CA ARG A 66 12.07 1.39 -14.01
C ARG A 66 13.14 0.41 -13.57
N ASP A 67 14.18 0.87 -12.89
CA ASP A 67 15.22 0.00 -12.34
C ASP A 67 14.64 -0.90 -11.23
N ILE A 68 13.75 -0.35 -10.40
CA ILE A 68 13.03 -1.11 -9.37
C ILE A 68 12.11 -2.14 -10.02
N LEU A 69 11.36 -1.78 -11.08
CA LEU A 69 10.54 -2.73 -11.84
C LEU A 69 11.38 -3.87 -12.43
N ALA A 70 12.56 -3.56 -12.98
CA ALA A 70 13.46 -4.57 -13.51
C ALA A 70 13.98 -5.52 -12.41
N ALA A 71 14.33 -4.99 -11.23
CA ALA A 71 14.76 -5.79 -10.09
C ALA A 71 13.64 -6.70 -9.55
N LEU A 72 12.41 -6.19 -9.45
CA LEU A 72 11.24 -6.97 -9.05
C LEU A 72 10.94 -8.09 -10.06
N ALA A 73 10.98 -7.78 -11.35
CA ALA A 73 10.77 -8.76 -12.41
C ALA A 73 11.84 -9.87 -12.39
N ALA A 74 13.12 -9.52 -12.19
CA ALA A 74 14.21 -10.50 -12.08
C ALA A 74 14.06 -11.45 -10.88
N ALA A 75 13.36 -11.00 -9.84
CA ALA A 75 13.06 -11.79 -8.64
C ALA A 75 11.70 -12.49 -8.66
N ASP A 76 10.93 -12.39 -9.77
CA ASP A 76 9.52 -12.81 -9.84
C ASP A 76 8.67 -12.27 -8.67
N ALA A 77 8.95 -11.03 -8.27
CA ALA A 77 8.35 -10.38 -7.11
C ALA A 77 7.34 -9.30 -7.51
N ARG A 78 6.41 -9.00 -6.60
CA ARG A 78 5.44 -7.91 -6.73
C ARG A 78 5.53 -6.96 -5.54
N ALA A 79 5.18 -5.70 -5.76
CA ALA A 79 5.16 -4.66 -4.74
C ALA A 79 3.94 -3.76 -4.90
N THR A 80 3.66 -2.96 -3.87
CA THR A 80 2.72 -1.84 -3.91
C THR A 80 3.53 -0.55 -3.96
N PHE A 81 3.31 0.27 -5.00
CA PHE A 81 3.97 1.56 -5.19
C PHE A 81 3.07 2.69 -4.69
N PHE A 82 3.54 3.42 -3.70
CA PHE A 82 2.86 4.58 -3.14
C PHE A 82 3.22 5.82 -3.95
N VAL A 83 2.20 6.44 -4.56
CA VAL A 83 2.32 7.50 -5.56
C VAL A 83 2.26 8.88 -4.93
N ILE A 84 3.27 9.72 -5.21
CA ILE A 84 3.23 11.15 -4.94
C ILE A 84 2.63 11.87 -6.15
N GLY A 85 1.51 12.57 -5.97
CA GLY A 85 0.80 13.25 -7.06
C GLY A 85 1.65 14.26 -7.85
N SER A 86 2.47 15.05 -7.16
CA SER A 86 3.34 16.04 -7.81
C SER A 86 4.44 15.45 -8.68
N GLN A 87 4.71 14.14 -8.55
CA GLN A 87 5.68 13.42 -9.39
C GLN A 87 5.03 12.80 -10.64
N VAL A 88 3.70 12.80 -10.75
CA VAL A 88 2.97 12.10 -11.83
C VAL A 88 3.06 12.84 -13.17
N ALA A 89 3.06 14.18 -13.16
CA ALA A 89 2.99 14.98 -14.38
C ALA A 89 4.17 14.67 -15.32
N GLY A 90 3.86 14.20 -16.54
CA GLY A 90 4.84 13.76 -17.54
C GLY A 90 5.43 12.36 -17.31
N ARG A 91 5.03 11.68 -16.22
CA ARG A 91 5.42 10.31 -15.86
C ARG A 91 4.21 9.35 -15.80
N GLU A 92 3.05 9.75 -16.31
CA GLU A 92 1.82 8.94 -16.37
C GLU A 92 2.04 7.58 -17.06
N PRO A 93 2.87 7.45 -18.12
CA PRO A 93 3.16 6.15 -18.71
C PRO A 93 3.80 5.16 -17.73
N ILE A 94 4.63 5.64 -16.78
CA ILE A 94 5.30 4.79 -15.78
C ILE A 94 4.27 4.15 -14.86
N LEU A 95 3.22 4.87 -14.44
CA LEU A 95 2.14 4.28 -13.62
C LEU A 95 1.46 3.12 -14.34
N ARG A 96 1.26 3.23 -15.66
CA ARG A 96 0.69 2.15 -16.47
C ARG A 96 1.67 0.98 -16.64
N GLU A 97 2.97 1.26 -16.76
CA GLU A 97 4.01 0.22 -16.75
C GLU A 97 3.99 -0.58 -15.44
N ILE A 98 3.92 0.10 -14.28
CA ILE A 98 3.79 -0.54 -12.96
C ILE A 98 2.59 -1.50 -12.92
N LEU A 99 1.41 -1.02 -13.33
CA LEU A 99 0.19 -1.84 -13.33
C LEU A 99 0.27 -3.03 -14.31
N ARG A 100 0.82 -2.82 -15.51
CA ARG A 100 1.01 -3.89 -16.51
C ARG A 100 1.99 -4.97 -16.04
N ALA A 101 2.97 -4.60 -15.22
CA ALA A 101 3.89 -5.55 -14.57
C ALA A 101 3.24 -6.32 -13.40
N GLY A 102 1.97 -6.06 -13.08
CA GLY A 102 1.21 -6.78 -12.05
C GLY A 102 1.42 -6.27 -10.63
N HIS A 103 1.98 -5.06 -10.48
CA HIS A 103 2.11 -4.37 -9.20
C HIS A 103 0.87 -3.53 -8.87
N GLU A 104 0.78 -3.09 -7.62
CA GLU A 104 -0.30 -2.21 -7.16
C GLU A 104 0.16 -0.75 -7.09
N LEU A 105 -0.77 0.19 -7.29
CA LEU A 105 -0.58 1.61 -6.99
C LEU A 105 -1.43 2.00 -5.77
N ALA A 106 -0.83 2.73 -4.84
CA ALA A 106 -1.45 3.31 -3.65
C ALA A 106 -1.12 4.81 -3.55
N ASN A 107 -1.78 5.54 -2.63
CA ASN A 107 -1.68 7.00 -2.52
C ASN A 107 -0.64 7.41 -1.46
N HIS A 108 0.35 8.24 -1.82
CA HIS A 108 1.37 8.79 -0.93
C HIS A 108 1.25 10.31 -0.74
N GLY A 109 0.04 10.86 -0.93
CA GLY A 109 -0.19 12.30 -0.85
C GLY A 109 0.27 13.05 -2.09
N MET A 110 -0.03 14.36 -2.13
CA MET A 110 0.30 15.19 -3.30
C MET A 110 1.78 15.55 -3.34
N ARG A 111 2.41 15.74 -2.17
CA ARG A 111 3.82 16.13 -2.00
C ARG A 111 4.39 15.34 -0.84
N ASP A 112 5.72 15.19 -0.83
CA ASP A 112 6.43 14.66 0.33
C ASP A 112 6.44 15.73 1.45
N GLU A 113 5.32 15.80 2.17
CA GLU A 113 5.15 16.67 3.32
C GLU A 113 4.31 16.00 4.42
N PRO A 114 4.55 16.33 5.70
CA PRO A 114 3.77 15.74 6.78
C PRO A 114 2.29 16.12 6.69
N ALA A 115 1.40 15.15 6.55
CA ALA A 115 -0.05 15.37 6.49
C ALA A 115 -0.60 16.16 7.70
N ALA A 116 0.05 16.05 8.88
CA ALA A 116 -0.32 16.80 10.08
C ALA A 116 -0.12 18.33 9.96
N ARG A 117 0.59 18.81 8.93
CA ARG A 117 0.76 20.24 8.65
C ARG A 117 -0.35 20.81 7.75
N LEU A 118 -1.18 19.95 7.15
CA LEU A 118 -2.24 20.35 6.24
C LEU A 118 -3.58 20.51 6.99
N GLY A 119 -4.40 21.46 6.54
CA GLY A 119 -5.79 21.53 6.98
C GLY A 119 -6.59 20.33 6.44
N THR A 120 -7.62 19.88 7.16
CA THR A 120 -8.43 18.70 6.76
C THR A 120 -8.96 18.79 5.33
N ALA A 121 -9.55 19.92 4.96
CA ALA A 121 -10.10 20.11 3.61
C ALA A 121 -9.01 20.09 2.52
N GLU A 122 -7.83 20.62 2.82
CA GLU A 122 -6.69 20.58 1.90
C GLU A 122 -6.15 19.15 1.74
N LEU A 123 -6.02 18.41 2.85
CA LEU A 123 -5.61 17.02 2.83
C LEU A 123 -6.60 16.15 2.03
N GLU A 124 -7.91 16.34 2.23
CA GLU A 124 -8.96 15.63 1.49
C GLU A 124 -8.90 15.93 -0.01
N ASP A 125 -8.76 17.20 -0.42
CA ASP A 125 -8.58 17.57 -1.83
C ASP A 125 -7.33 16.93 -2.42
N GLN A 126 -6.19 17.05 -1.73
CA GLN A 126 -4.93 16.47 -2.18
C GLN A 126 -5.04 14.95 -2.35
N LEU A 127 -5.59 14.24 -1.38
CA LEU A 127 -5.80 12.80 -1.45
C LEU A 127 -6.73 12.42 -2.61
N GLY A 128 -7.85 13.11 -2.78
CA GLY A 128 -8.80 12.86 -3.87
C GLY A 128 -8.17 13.04 -5.25
N ARG A 129 -7.35 14.08 -5.43
CA ARG A 129 -6.65 14.34 -6.70
C ARG A 129 -5.63 13.26 -7.03
N VAL A 130 -4.85 12.79 -6.06
CA VAL A 130 -3.89 11.70 -6.28
C VAL A 130 -4.62 10.38 -6.54
N GLN A 131 -5.73 10.14 -5.84
CA GLN A 131 -6.56 8.96 -6.08
C GLN A 131 -7.10 8.95 -7.52
N ALA A 132 -7.57 10.08 -8.03
CA ALA A 132 -8.01 10.21 -9.41
C ALA A 132 -6.87 9.91 -10.41
N MET A 133 -5.64 10.38 -10.15
CA MET A 133 -4.48 10.05 -10.99
C MET A 133 -4.18 8.54 -11.02
N ILE A 134 -4.29 7.86 -9.87
CA ILE A 134 -4.12 6.40 -9.77
C ILE A 134 -5.23 5.67 -10.54
N GLU A 135 -6.47 6.13 -10.42
CA GLU A 135 -7.63 5.56 -11.15
C GLU A 135 -7.50 5.77 -12.66
N ASP A 136 -7.04 6.94 -13.09
CA ASP A 136 -6.74 7.26 -14.48
C ASP A 136 -5.63 6.36 -15.03
N ALA A 137 -4.66 5.95 -14.22
CA ALA A 137 -3.68 4.93 -14.63
C ALA A 137 -4.32 3.53 -14.73
N ARG A 138 -5.25 3.19 -13.83
CA ARG A 138 -6.04 1.95 -13.85
C ARG A 138 -7.10 1.90 -14.96
N SER A 139 -7.36 3.03 -15.62
CA SER A 139 -8.30 3.15 -16.77
C SER A 139 -8.04 2.17 -17.91
N TRP A 140 -6.86 1.53 -17.96
CA TRP A 140 -6.53 0.42 -18.86
C TRP A 140 -7.46 -0.80 -18.71
N THR A 141 -8.16 -0.94 -17.58
CA THR A 141 -9.07 -2.06 -17.34
C THR A 141 -10.15 -2.14 -18.42
N GLU A 142 -10.73 -1.01 -18.81
CA GLU A 142 -11.78 -0.97 -19.85
C GLU A 142 -11.20 -1.34 -21.24
N PRO A 143 -10.10 -0.74 -21.73
CA PRO A 143 -9.43 -1.14 -22.97
C PRO A 143 -8.94 -2.60 -22.98
N MET A 144 -8.46 -3.10 -21.84
CA MET A 144 -8.10 -4.50 -21.65
C MET A 144 -9.32 -5.40 -21.83
N LEU A 145 -10.44 -5.11 -21.16
CA LEU A 145 -11.68 -5.88 -21.28
C LEU A 145 -12.22 -5.85 -22.71
N ARG A 146 -12.09 -4.71 -23.43
CA ARG A 146 -12.42 -4.61 -24.85
C ARG A 146 -11.59 -5.54 -25.74
N THR A 147 -10.39 -5.91 -25.31
CA THR A 147 -9.49 -6.82 -26.05
C THR A 147 -9.68 -8.28 -25.62
N VAL A 148 -9.78 -8.52 -24.31
CA VAL A 148 -9.80 -9.86 -23.71
C VAL A 148 -11.17 -10.53 -23.84
N LEU A 149 -12.28 -9.81 -23.64
CA LEU A 149 -13.61 -10.41 -23.71
C LEU A 149 -13.94 -10.98 -25.11
N PRO A 150 -13.60 -10.30 -26.23
CA PRO A 150 -13.75 -10.90 -27.56
C PRO A 150 -12.88 -12.15 -27.78
N GLU A 151 -11.63 -12.16 -27.29
CA GLU A 151 -10.74 -13.33 -27.41
C GLU A 151 -11.24 -14.51 -26.58
N MET A 152 -11.68 -14.27 -25.34
CA MET A 152 -12.29 -15.29 -24.49
C MET A 152 -13.52 -15.91 -25.16
N LYS A 153 -14.39 -15.07 -25.75
CA LYS A 153 -15.55 -15.53 -26.52
C LYS A 153 -15.13 -16.35 -27.75
N ARG A 154 -14.10 -15.94 -28.49
CA ARG A 154 -13.54 -16.72 -29.62
C ARG A 154 -13.05 -18.10 -29.18
N ARG A 155 -12.49 -18.21 -27.98
CA ARG A 155 -11.99 -19.45 -27.38
C ARG A 155 -13.08 -20.29 -26.69
N GLY A 156 -14.34 -19.88 -26.75
CA GLY A 156 -15.48 -20.62 -26.19
C GLY A 156 -15.75 -20.39 -24.70
N PHE A 157 -15.08 -19.40 -24.08
CA PHE A 157 -15.37 -19.04 -22.68
C PHE A 157 -16.53 -18.04 -22.61
N GLN A 158 -17.37 -18.18 -21.58
CA GLN A 158 -18.41 -17.22 -21.24
C GLN A 158 -18.03 -16.49 -19.95
N ALA A 159 -18.05 -15.16 -19.97
CA ALA A 159 -17.94 -14.35 -18.76
C ALA A 159 -19.32 -14.30 -18.10
N VAL A 160 -19.43 -14.88 -16.90
CA VAL A 160 -20.66 -14.93 -16.10
C VAL A 160 -20.42 -14.30 -14.74
N THR A 161 -21.50 -13.93 -14.06
CA THR A 161 -21.42 -13.51 -12.66
C THR A 161 -21.10 -14.70 -11.75
N LEU A 162 -20.58 -14.43 -10.55
CA LEU A 162 -20.31 -15.49 -9.57
C LEU A 162 -21.57 -16.28 -9.20
N THR A 163 -22.72 -15.61 -9.15
CA THR A 163 -24.03 -16.24 -8.88
C THR A 163 -24.43 -17.23 -9.98
N GLU A 164 -24.23 -16.87 -11.26
CA GLU A 164 -24.50 -17.77 -12.39
C GLU A 164 -23.51 -18.94 -12.42
N LEU A 165 -22.22 -18.68 -12.16
CA LEU A 165 -21.21 -19.73 -12.06
C LEU A 165 -21.53 -20.73 -10.94
N LEU A 166 -22.01 -20.25 -9.79
CA LEU A 166 -22.37 -21.11 -8.67
C LEU A 166 -23.60 -21.97 -9.01
N LYS A 167 -24.62 -21.42 -9.66
CA LYS A 167 -25.81 -22.20 -10.09
C LYS A 167 -25.45 -23.37 -11.01
N GLU A 168 -24.52 -23.18 -11.94
CA GLU A 168 -24.03 -24.25 -12.83
C GLU A 168 -23.32 -25.37 -12.07
N VAL A 169 -22.71 -25.07 -10.93
CA VAL A 169 -21.97 -26.04 -10.11
C VAL A 169 -22.86 -26.69 -9.05
N THR A 170 -23.89 -25.99 -8.57
CA THR A 170 -24.70 -26.45 -7.43
C THR A 170 -26.06 -27.05 -7.80
N GLY A 171 -26.56 -26.83 -9.03
CA GLY A 171 -27.91 -27.27 -9.45
C GLY A 171 -29.02 -26.36 -8.96
#